data_AF-A0A5C3PCN0-F1
#
_entry.id   AF-A0A5C3PCN0-F1
#
_cell.length_a   1.000
_cell.length_b   1.000
_cell.length_c   1.000
_cell.angle_alpha   90.00
_cell.angle_beta   90.00
_cell.angle_gamma   90.00
#
_symmetry.space_group_name_H-M   'P 1'
#
loop_
_entity.id
_entity.type
_entity.pdbx_description
1 polymer ?
#
loop_
_entity_poly.entity_id
_entity_poly.type
_entity_poly.pdbx_seq_one_letter_code
_entity_poly.pdbx_strand_id
1 'polypeptide(L)'
;MGLLGSGGGGSQEARKGHVPLDVDGYPVAPPELELEQVHIYVRHGERTPVGVRMAGPPANIPENWMFCRTARQFRAAVASIGGPEEMSDASIPGMQAVEELRARRVVERPDGKAALGECLLGELTDVGRESTFNFGSGLRKLYVDKLNFLPDVVHSNDEIYLRSTNMPRTIESLQQVVHGLYPISKSAKDFVPHLRIRNGKDENLFGNTFACKRLEILQIGFAQAAAASWNTTLEPLDKKLSKYIGGNPVRLDGKPRASGILDTIRAADAHGVKVPPEFHEKGVMDVIEKAVVTEWFADRTEEVRRLGMGPLLSDLSRKMQEKAAKGDADPTKILIHSTHDTCLAGLSSTLDIFDERWPAFTAAVTFELFKKRDTAAPAAPTWQNVLSMLGGAQNTTDHYVRVRYQNENKALPFCAEEGKHLPGSPEFCTLTAFAERVKELTPKNWETECAYVPGNKQRDREEAQAAADKVISKP
;
A
#
# COMPACT_ATOMS: atom_id res chain seq x y z
N MET A 1 -4.44 -21.90 38.33
CA MET A 1 -3.24 -21.32 38.98
C MET A 1 -2.01 -21.87 38.28
N GLY A 2 -1.12 -20.97 37.84
CA GLY A 2 0.19 -21.26 37.23
C GLY A 2 0.13 -21.51 35.72
N LEU A 3 0.87 -20.84 34.84
CA LEU A 3 1.96 -19.87 34.95
C LEU A 3 1.90 -18.97 33.70
N LEU A 4 1.71 -17.67 33.91
CA LEU A 4 1.93 -16.64 32.91
C LEU A 4 3.44 -16.50 32.72
N GLY A 5 3.94 -16.93 31.56
CA GLY A 5 5.30 -16.63 31.13
C GLY A 5 5.38 -15.17 30.72
N SER A 6 5.98 -14.34 31.58
CA SER A 6 6.45 -13.00 31.25
C SER A 6 7.54 -13.09 30.17
N GLY A 7 7.17 -12.86 28.92
CA GLY A 7 8.12 -12.68 27.82
C GLY A 7 8.78 -11.31 27.95
N GLY A 8 10.04 -11.30 28.40
CA GLY A 8 10.85 -10.10 28.53
C GLY A 8 11.03 -9.36 27.21
N GLY A 9 11.19 -8.04 27.31
CA GLY A 9 11.54 -7.16 26.21
C GLY A 9 12.92 -7.51 25.65
N GLY A 10 12.95 -8.36 24.64
CA GLY A 10 14.03 -8.41 23.67
C GLY A 10 13.77 -7.33 22.63
N SER A 11 14.76 -6.46 22.38
CA SER A 11 14.81 -5.66 21.17
C SER A 11 14.62 -6.61 19.98
N GLN A 12 13.45 -6.55 19.33
CA GLN A 12 13.25 -7.25 18.07
C GLN A 12 14.25 -6.64 17.09
N GLU A 13 15.34 -7.35 16.80
CA GLU A 13 16.10 -7.06 15.58
C GLU A 13 15.09 -7.06 14.44
N ALA A 14 14.97 -5.92 13.74
CA ALA A 14 14.04 -5.78 12.64
C ALA A 14 14.28 -6.92 11.65
N ARG A 15 13.28 -7.78 11.44
CA ARG A 15 13.37 -8.86 10.45
C ARG A 15 13.76 -8.25 9.11
N LYS A 16 14.73 -8.85 8.42
CA LYS A 16 15.21 -8.34 7.13
C LYS A 16 14.03 -8.18 6.15
N GLY A 17 13.85 -6.98 5.61
CA GLY A 17 12.79 -6.68 4.65
C GLY A 17 11.44 -6.23 5.26
N HIS A 18 11.42 -5.98 6.57
CA HIS A 18 10.29 -5.38 7.28
C HIS A 18 10.66 -3.98 7.82
N VAL A 19 9.75 -3.02 7.68
CA VAL A 19 9.88 -1.68 8.26
C VAL A 19 8.74 -1.48 9.25
N PRO A 20 8.98 -1.68 10.57
CA PRO A 20 7.95 -1.46 11.56
C PRO A 20 7.56 0.02 11.62
N LEU A 21 6.32 0.30 12.01
CA LEU A 21 5.89 1.67 12.28
C LEU A 21 6.67 2.22 13.48
N ASP A 22 7.39 3.32 13.29
CA ASP A 22 8.14 3.99 14.35
C ASP A 22 7.24 4.96 15.11
N VAL A 23 6.63 4.47 16.18
CA VAL A 23 5.73 5.25 17.04
C VAL A 23 6.51 6.25 17.88
N ASP A 24 7.67 5.85 18.39
CA ASP A 24 8.45 6.67 19.32
C ASP A 24 9.08 7.85 18.57
N GLY A 25 9.66 7.60 17.40
CA GLY A 25 10.23 8.61 16.50
C GLY A 25 9.21 9.41 15.69
N TYR A 26 7.90 9.22 15.90
CA TYR A 26 6.88 10.02 15.20
C TYR A 26 7.02 11.52 15.53
N PRO A 27 7.26 12.38 14.51
CA PRO A 27 7.39 13.82 14.68
C PRO A 27 5.99 14.44 14.85
N VAL A 28 5.67 14.83 16.08
CA VAL A 28 4.41 15.52 16.40
C VAL A 28 4.35 16.84 15.62
N ALA A 29 3.16 17.17 15.10
CA ALA A 29 2.98 18.41 14.35
C ALA A 29 3.17 19.64 15.25
N PRO A 30 3.50 20.81 14.66
CA PRO A 30 3.54 22.07 15.39
C PRO A 30 2.25 22.33 16.19
N PRO A 31 2.32 22.97 17.37
CA PRO A 31 1.19 23.12 18.29
C PRO A 31 0.04 23.97 17.72
N GLU A 32 0.28 24.74 16.68
CA GLU A 32 -0.73 25.48 15.92
C GLU A 32 -1.55 24.60 14.98
N LEU A 33 -1.17 23.34 14.76
CA LEU A 33 -1.89 22.38 13.93
C LEU A 33 -2.59 21.32 14.76
N GLU A 34 -3.77 20.93 14.30
CA GLU A 34 -4.57 19.83 14.84
C GLU A 34 -4.84 18.80 13.76
N LEU A 35 -4.71 17.51 14.08
CA LEU A 35 -4.93 16.41 13.15
C LEU A 35 -6.42 16.17 12.96
N GLU A 36 -6.89 16.15 11.72
CA GLU A 36 -8.32 16.00 11.37
C GLU A 36 -8.63 14.65 10.73
N GLN A 37 -7.74 14.14 9.87
CA GLN A 37 -7.97 12.91 9.12
C GLN A 37 -6.67 12.24 8.66
N VAL A 38 -6.64 10.91 8.66
CA VAL A 38 -5.47 10.11 8.26
C VAL A 38 -5.86 9.10 7.18
N HIS A 39 -5.11 9.09 6.07
CA HIS A 39 -5.22 8.08 5.01
C HIS A 39 -3.95 7.23 5.00
N ILE A 40 -4.08 5.92 5.08
CA ILE A 40 -2.96 4.97 5.13
C ILE A 40 -3.09 4.00 3.96
N TYR A 41 -2.02 3.89 3.17
CA TYR A 41 -1.88 2.91 2.10
C TYR A 41 -0.78 1.94 2.50
N VAL A 42 -1.15 0.72 2.88
CA VAL A 42 -0.22 -0.28 3.42
C VAL A 42 -0.08 -1.44 2.44
N ARG A 43 1.16 -1.79 2.09
CA ARG A 43 1.45 -3.02 1.34
C ARG A 43 1.07 -4.22 2.19
N HIS A 44 0.52 -5.27 1.58
CA HIS A 44 0.33 -6.53 2.27
C HIS A 44 1.60 -7.03 2.98
N GLY A 45 1.42 -7.88 3.98
CA GLY A 45 2.52 -8.51 4.70
C GLY A 45 3.31 -9.52 3.88
N GLU A 46 4.27 -10.15 4.54
CA GLU A 46 5.13 -11.19 3.99
C GLU A 46 4.30 -12.34 3.40
N ARG A 47 4.71 -12.79 2.22
CA ARG A 47 4.06 -13.84 1.45
C ARG A 47 5.09 -14.80 0.89
N THR A 48 4.63 -15.96 0.47
CA THR A 48 5.43 -16.83 -0.42
C THR A 48 5.74 -16.12 -1.75
N PRO A 49 6.79 -16.54 -2.47
CA PRO A 49 7.04 -16.07 -3.82
C PRO A 49 5.85 -16.39 -4.74
N VAL A 50 5.66 -15.60 -5.80
CA VAL A 50 4.55 -15.81 -6.75
C VAL A 50 4.84 -16.91 -7.79
N GLY A 51 6.03 -17.51 -7.73
CA GLY A 51 6.45 -18.61 -8.61
C GLY A 51 7.58 -19.40 -8.00
N VAL A 52 7.62 -20.71 -8.28
CA VAL A 52 8.72 -21.58 -7.86
C VAL A 52 9.94 -21.31 -8.74
N ARG A 53 11.06 -20.95 -8.11
CA ARG A 53 12.34 -20.66 -8.78
C ARG A 53 13.48 -21.14 -7.89
N MET A 54 14.61 -21.51 -8.48
CA MET A 54 15.83 -21.86 -7.75
C MET A 54 15.63 -23.02 -6.74
N ALA A 55 14.69 -23.93 -7.02
CA ALA A 55 14.34 -25.00 -6.11
C ALA A 55 15.27 -26.21 -6.16
N GLY A 56 15.86 -26.48 -7.34
CA GLY A 56 16.86 -27.52 -7.50
C GLY A 56 18.26 -27.12 -7.00
N PRO A 57 19.20 -28.08 -6.94
CA PRO A 57 20.59 -27.78 -6.67
C PRO A 57 21.19 -26.89 -7.77
N PRO A 58 22.14 -25.98 -7.44
CA PRO A 58 22.75 -25.80 -6.12
C PRO A 58 22.01 -24.85 -5.17
N ALA A 59 20.91 -24.21 -5.60
CA ALA A 59 20.22 -23.21 -4.79
C ALA A 59 19.38 -23.81 -3.65
N ASN A 60 18.65 -24.89 -3.91
CA ASN A 60 17.85 -25.63 -2.94
C ASN A 60 16.86 -24.75 -2.13
N ILE A 61 16.30 -23.70 -2.74
CA ILE A 61 15.23 -22.92 -2.10
C ILE A 61 13.96 -23.79 -2.08
N PRO A 62 13.24 -23.94 -0.95
CA PRO A 62 12.07 -24.81 -0.91
C PRO A 62 11.03 -24.44 -1.97
N GLU A 63 10.53 -25.44 -2.70
CA GLU A 63 9.35 -25.29 -3.55
C GLU A 63 8.06 -25.18 -2.70
N ASN A 64 8.01 -25.93 -1.60
CA ASN A 64 6.84 -26.03 -0.72
C ASN A 64 7.11 -25.24 0.56
N TRP A 65 6.32 -24.20 0.79
CA TRP A 65 6.53 -23.23 1.88
C TRP A 65 5.60 -23.54 3.05
N MET A 66 6.16 -23.92 4.20
CA MET A 66 5.40 -24.39 5.37
C MET A 66 5.11 -23.27 6.39
N PHE A 67 4.71 -22.10 5.91
CA PHE A 67 4.52 -20.87 6.70
C PHE A 67 3.06 -20.42 6.84
N CYS A 68 2.09 -21.27 6.51
CA CYS A 68 0.67 -20.92 6.48
C CYS A 68 -0.17 -21.81 7.40
N ARG A 69 0.18 -21.89 8.70
CA ARG A 69 -0.53 -22.72 9.67
C ARG A 69 -1.80 -22.02 10.18
N THR A 70 -1.71 -20.72 10.47
CA THR A 70 -2.85 -19.91 10.91
C THR A 70 -3.81 -19.63 9.75
N ALA A 71 -3.27 -19.47 8.54
CA ALA A 71 -3.97 -19.25 7.27
C ALA A 71 -5.09 -20.26 6.94
N ARG A 72 -5.25 -21.35 7.69
CA ARG A 72 -6.11 -22.48 7.31
C ARG A 72 -7.34 -22.63 8.18
N GLN A 73 -7.60 -21.75 9.14
CA GLN A 73 -8.82 -21.78 9.94
C GLN A 73 -9.77 -20.67 9.52
N PHE A 74 -10.53 -20.90 8.45
CA PHE A 74 -11.52 -19.92 7.99
C PHE A 74 -12.90 -20.25 8.54
N ARG A 75 -13.62 -19.19 8.92
CA ARG A 75 -15.07 -19.23 9.09
C ARG A 75 -15.67 -18.70 7.81
N ALA A 76 -16.50 -19.50 7.16
CA ALA A 76 -17.22 -19.09 5.97
C ALA A 76 -18.70 -18.93 6.33
N ALA A 77 -19.29 -17.83 5.88
CA ALA A 77 -20.73 -17.69 5.80
C ALA A 77 -21.28 -18.77 4.87
N VAL A 78 -22.21 -19.61 5.35
CA VAL A 78 -22.95 -20.57 4.54
C VAL A 78 -24.44 -20.32 4.66
N ALA A 79 -25.15 -20.47 3.54
CA ALA A 79 -26.59 -20.27 3.49
C ALA A 79 -27.30 -21.40 4.24
N SER A 80 -28.16 -21.05 5.19
CA SER A 80 -29.03 -22.02 5.87
C SER A 80 -30.29 -22.23 5.02
N ILE A 81 -30.26 -23.18 4.09
CA ILE A 81 -31.45 -23.55 3.33
C ILE A 81 -32.34 -24.41 4.23
N GLY A 82 -33.41 -23.82 4.78
CA GLY A 82 -34.42 -24.51 5.59
C GLY A 82 -34.26 -24.37 7.12
N GLY A 83 -33.44 -23.45 7.62
CA GLY A 83 -33.31 -23.15 9.05
C GLY A 83 -34.47 -22.31 9.61
N PRO A 84 -34.72 -22.31 10.94
CA PRO A 84 -35.77 -21.50 11.56
C PRO A 84 -35.54 -19.99 11.29
N GLU A 85 -36.62 -19.25 11.04
CA GLU A 85 -36.60 -17.80 10.72
C GLU A 85 -36.00 -16.90 11.83
N GLU A 86 -35.73 -17.44 13.02
CA GLU A 86 -35.26 -16.68 14.20
C GLU A 86 -33.77 -16.29 14.19
N MET A 87 -33.00 -16.67 13.16
CA MET A 87 -31.56 -16.37 13.06
C MET A 87 -31.22 -15.22 12.09
N SER A 88 -32.15 -14.30 11.81
CA SER A 88 -31.84 -13.11 10.99
C SER A 88 -30.88 -12.19 11.73
N ASP A 89 -29.75 -11.84 11.10
CA ASP A 89 -28.88 -10.75 11.55
C ASP A 89 -29.68 -9.44 11.51
N ALA A 90 -29.99 -8.89 12.68
CA ALA A 90 -30.84 -7.71 12.84
C ALA A 90 -30.23 -6.42 12.26
N SER A 91 -28.97 -6.46 11.79
CA SER A 91 -28.25 -5.29 11.30
C SER A 91 -28.57 -4.91 9.84
N ILE A 92 -29.13 -5.81 9.02
CA ILE A 92 -29.45 -5.52 7.61
C ILE A 92 -30.81 -6.11 7.21
N PRO A 93 -31.84 -5.27 6.91
CA PRO A 93 -33.15 -5.74 6.48
C PRO A 93 -33.08 -6.61 5.22
N GLY A 94 -33.60 -7.84 5.29
CA GLY A 94 -33.69 -8.78 4.17
C GLY A 94 -32.55 -9.79 4.03
N MET A 95 -31.58 -9.82 4.95
CA MET A 95 -30.51 -10.82 4.94
C MET A 95 -30.94 -12.10 5.68
N GLN A 96 -30.80 -13.26 5.03
CA GLN A 96 -31.13 -14.57 5.62
C GLN A 96 -30.16 -14.93 6.75
N ALA A 97 -30.61 -15.80 7.65
CA ALA A 97 -29.76 -16.43 8.65
C ALA A 97 -28.52 -17.08 8.02
N VAL A 98 -27.34 -16.60 8.41
CA VAL A 98 -26.05 -17.14 7.96
C VAL A 98 -25.51 -18.06 9.04
N GLU A 99 -25.22 -19.31 8.68
CA GLU A 99 -24.49 -20.23 9.56
C GLU A 99 -22.97 -20.08 9.31
N GLU A 100 -22.16 -20.22 10.36
CA GLU A 100 -20.69 -20.20 10.23
C GLU A 100 -20.16 -21.63 10.04
N LEU A 101 -19.75 -21.97 8.82
CA LEU A 101 -19.03 -23.22 8.58
C LEU A 101 -17.56 -23.08 8.97
N ARG A 102 -17.13 -23.96 9.88
CA ARG A 102 -15.71 -24.15 10.20
C ARG A 102 -15.07 -25.10 9.19
N ALA A 103 -14.30 -24.55 8.26
CA ALA A 103 -13.56 -25.33 7.27
C ALA A 103 -12.06 -25.12 7.41
N ARG A 104 -11.30 -26.21 7.21
CA ARG A 104 -9.84 -26.16 7.12
C ARG A 104 -9.39 -26.38 5.69
N ARG A 105 -8.78 -25.37 5.08
CA ARG A 105 -8.16 -25.49 3.76
C ARG A 105 -6.82 -26.24 3.89
N VAL A 106 -6.51 -27.11 2.94
CA VAL A 106 -5.22 -27.78 2.81
C VAL A 106 -4.74 -27.62 1.38
N VAL A 107 -3.42 -27.51 1.17
CA VAL A 107 -2.83 -27.49 -0.17
C VAL A 107 -2.57 -28.93 -0.57
N GLU A 108 -3.17 -29.34 -1.68
CA GLU A 108 -2.91 -30.63 -2.33
C GLU A 108 -1.84 -30.42 -3.40
N ARG A 109 -0.81 -31.27 -3.39
CA ARG A 109 0.29 -31.28 -4.35
C ARG A 109 -0.06 -32.14 -5.56
N PRO A 110 0.66 -32.01 -6.69
CA PRO A 110 0.42 -32.83 -7.88
C PRO A 110 0.52 -34.36 -7.65
N ASP A 111 1.21 -34.81 -6.61
CA ASP A 111 1.28 -36.23 -6.21
C ASP A 111 0.08 -36.70 -5.37
N GLY A 112 -0.93 -35.85 -5.18
CA GLY A 112 -2.14 -36.10 -4.39
C GLY A 112 -1.94 -35.99 -2.88
N LYS A 113 -0.73 -35.66 -2.39
CA LYS A 113 -0.51 -35.45 -0.96
C LYS A 113 -0.92 -34.04 -0.56
N ALA A 114 -1.55 -33.94 0.60
CA ALA A 114 -1.87 -32.66 1.22
C ALA A 114 -1.01 -32.42 2.47
N ALA A 115 -0.59 -31.18 2.68
CA ALA A 115 0.19 -30.81 3.86
C ALA A 115 -0.46 -29.65 4.63
N LEU A 116 -0.55 -29.83 5.95
CA LEU A 116 -0.99 -28.78 6.86
C LEU A 116 0.10 -27.73 7.02
N GLY A 117 -0.27 -26.46 6.83
CA GLY A 117 0.67 -25.35 6.95
C GLY A 117 1.40 -24.99 5.66
N GLU A 118 1.19 -25.75 4.58
CA GLU A 118 1.71 -25.40 3.26
C GLU A 118 0.93 -24.20 2.69
N CYS A 119 1.68 -23.28 2.09
CA CYS A 119 1.18 -22.08 1.43
C CYS A 119 1.02 -22.31 -0.08
N LEU A 120 0.02 -21.65 -0.68
CA LEU A 120 -0.06 -21.41 -2.12
C LEU A 120 0.96 -20.34 -2.53
N LEU A 121 1.24 -20.23 -3.83
CA LEU A 121 2.10 -19.18 -4.38
C LEU A 121 1.48 -17.79 -4.19
N GLY A 122 2.27 -16.85 -3.70
CA GLY A 122 1.82 -15.49 -3.40
C GLY A 122 0.82 -15.37 -2.26
N GLU A 123 0.69 -16.40 -1.41
CA GLU A 123 -0.20 -16.40 -0.24
C GLU A 123 0.44 -15.70 0.96
N LEU A 124 -0.36 -14.96 1.72
CA LEU A 124 0.08 -14.33 2.97
C LEU A 124 0.47 -15.40 3.98
N THR A 125 1.66 -15.29 4.55
CA THR A 125 2.15 -16.25 5.55
C THR A 125 1.82 -15.80 6.97
N ASP A 126 2.07 -16.66 7.94
CA ASP A 126 1.89 -16.34 9.35
C ASP A 126 2.85 -15.20 9.79
N VAL A 127 4.01 -15.08 9.14
CA VAL A 127 4.92 -13.93 9.28
C VAL A 127 4.23 -12.64 8.81
N GLY A 128 3.57 -12.69 7.65
CA GLY A 128 2.80 -11.57 7.11
C GLY A 128 1.61 -11.16 7.97
N ARG A 129 0.95 -12.12 8.61
CA ARG A 129 -0.13 -11.83 9.55
C ARG A 129 0.39 -11.14 10.81
N GLU A 130 1.49 -11.62 11.35
CA GLU A 130 2.14 -11.03 12.53
C GLU A 130 2.60 -9.59 12.26
N SER A 131 3.29 -9.35 11.13
CA SER A 131 3.82 -8.03 10.82
C SER A 131 2.71 -7.00 10.60
N THR A 132 1.63 -7.38 9.91
CA THR A 132 0.47 -6.51 9.67
C THR A 132 -0.36 -6.27 10.93
N PHE A 133 -0.49 -7.27 11.81
CA PHE A 133 -1.06 -7.08 13.15
C PHE A 133 -0.23 -6.08 13.97
N ASN A 134 1.10 -6.25 14.00
CA ASN A 134 2.00 -5.35 14.71
C ASN A 134 1.94 -3.92 14.16
N PHE A 135 1.81 -3.75 12.84
CA PHE A 135 1.56 -2.45 12.23
C PHE A 135 0.27 -1.82 12.75
N GLY A 136 -0.84 -2.58 12.79
CA GLY A 136 -2.11 -2.17 13.40
C GLY A 136 -1.98 -1.77 14.87
N SER A 137 -1.26 -2.56 15.68
CA SER A 137 -0.96 -2.20 17.07
C SER A 137 -0.10 -0.94 17.19
N GLY A 138 0.81 -0.71 16.24
CA GLY A 138 1.55 0.54 16.14
C GLY A 138 0.63 1.73 15.86
N LEU A 139 -0.34 1.58 14.95
CA LEU A 139 -1.35 2.61 14.69
C LEU A 139 -2.16 2.94 15.93
N ARG A 140 -2.50 1.94 16.76
CA ARG A 140 -3.18 2.18 18.04
C ARG A 140 -2.31 3.01 18.98
N LYS A 141 -1.07 2.58 19.21
CA LYS A 141 -0.13 3.32 20.07
C LYS A 141 0.05 4.76 19.61
N LEU A 142 0.08 4.97 18.29
CA LEU A 142 0.25 6.30 17.73
C LEU A 142 -1.04 7.14 17.83
N TYR A 143 -2.12 6.70 17.19
CA TYR A 143 -3.31 7.52 16.99
C TYR A 143 -4.32 7.46 18.13
N VAL A 144 -4.32 6.41 18.95
CA VAL A 144 -5.14 6.33 20.18
C VAL A 144 -4.32 6.80 21.37
N ASP A 145 -3.20 6.13 21.66
CA ASP A 145 -2.51 6.33 22.95
C ASP A 145 -1.65 7.61 22.99
N LYS A 146 -0.83 7.86 21.96
CA LYS A 146 0.13 8.98 21.91
C LYS A 146 -0.52 10.31 21.49
N LEU A 147 -1.36 10.29 20.46
CA LEU A 147 -1.97 11.49 19.89
C LEU A 147 -3.39 11.76 20.41
N ASN A 148 -4.05 10.78 21.04
CA ASN A 148 -5.45 10.88 21.48
C ASN A 148 -6.39 11.37 20.35
N PHE A 149 -6.12 10.95 19.12
CA PHE A 149 -6.85 11.36 17.92
C PHE A 149 -8.04 10.43 17.64
N LEU A 150 -7.81 9.13 17.71
CA LEU A 150 -8.83 8.08 17.57
C LEU A 150 -9.41 7.69 18.94
N PRO A 151 -10.68 7.29 19.00
CA PRO A 151 -11.29 6.81 20.25
C PRO A 151 -10.65 5.50 20.71
N ASP A 152 -10.75 5.22 22.02
CA ASP A 152 -10.28 3.95 22.59
C ASP A 152 -11.05 2.73 22.05
N VAL A 153 -12.36 2.93 21.80
CA VAL A 153 -13.32 1.94 21.28
C VAL A 153 -13.92 2.46 19.99
N VAL A 154 -13.98 1.60 18.96
CA VAL A 154 -14.64 1.92 17.69
C VAL A 154 -16.12 1.54 17.73
N HIS A 155 -16.98 2.44 17.25
CA HIS A 155 -18.43 2.30 17.33
C HIS A 155 -19.13 2.17 15.97
N SER A 156 -18.63 2.87 14.94
CA SER A 156 -19.29 2.93 13.63
C SER A 156 -18.30 2.81 12.46
N ASN A 157 -18.82 2.34 11.32
CA ASN A 157 -18.14 2.34 10.03
C ASN A 157 -18.07 3.73 9.38
N ASP A 158 -18.65 4.75 10.02
CA ASP A 158 -18.54 6.15 9.62
C ASP A 158 -17.23 6.78 10.11
N GLU A 159 -16.68 6.30 11.24
CA GLU A 159 -15.42 6.81 11.81
C GLU A 159 -14.18 6.22 11.12
N ILE A 160 -14.33 5.02 10.55
CA ILE A 160 -13.26 4.23 9.94
C ILE A 160 -13.65 3.73 8.54
N TYR A 161 -12.83 4.10 7.55
CA TYR A 161 -12.97 3.59 6.20
C TYR A 161 -11.93 2.50 5.93
N LEU A 162 -12.39 1.30 5.60
CA LEU A 162 -11.53 0.16 5.32
C LEU A 162 -11.73 -0.29 3.87
N ARG A 163 -10.63 -0.36 3.11
CA ARG A 163 -10.67 -0.83 1.71
C ARG A 163 -9.46 -1.70 1.38
N SER A 164 -9.67 -2.72 0.56
CA SER A 164 -8.59 -3.54 0.01
C SER A 164 -8.79 -3.79 -1.48
N THR A 165 -7.69 -4.07 -2.18
CA THR A 165 -7.79 -4.72 -3.49
C THR A 165 -8.38 -6.12 -3.32
N ASN A 166 -8.98 -6.67 -4.39
CA ASN A 166 -9.56 -8.01 -4.36
C ASN A 166 -8.49 -9.12 -4.48
N MET A 167 -7.54 -9.14 -3.54
CA MET A 167 -6.50 -10.15 -3.46
C MET A 167 -6.50 -10.75 -2.05
N PRO A 168 -6.54 -12.08 -1.87
CA PRO A 168 -6.64 -12.69 -0.54
C PRO A 168 -5.60 -12.17 0.46
N ARG A 169 -4.34 -12.05 0.03
CA ARG A 169 -3.25 -11.52 0.88
C ARG A 169 -3.44 -10.07 1.34
N THR A 170 -4.09 -9.21 0.56
CA THR A 170 -4.33 -7.81 0.94
C THR A 170 -5.53 -7.72 1.88
N ILE A 171 -6.59 -8.48 1.62
CA ILE A 171 -7.77 -8.57 2.49
C ILE A 171 -7.37 -9.09 3.87
N GLU A 172 -6.62 -10.19 3.92
CA GLU A 172 -6.13 -10.75 5.18
C GLU A 172 -5.19 -9.79 5.91
N SER A 173 -4.30 -9.10 5.20
CA SER A 173 -3.44 -8.06 5.80
C SER A 173 -4.27 -6.94 6.44
N LEU A 174 -5.32 -6.46 5.76
CA LEU A 174 -6.21 -5.44 6.31
C LEU A 174 -6.93 -5.93 7.57
N GLN A 175 -7.39 -7.17 7.58
CA GLN A 175 -8.02 -7.77 8.76
C GLN A 175 -7.06 -7.78 9.96
N GLN A 176 -5.78 -8.12 9.75
CA GLN A 176 -4.78 -8.10 10.81
C GLN A 176 -4.47 -6.67 11.29
N VAL A 177 -4.35 -5.70 10.38
CA VAL A 177 -4.16 -4.28 10.74
C VAL A 177 -5.34 -3.79 11.59
N VAL A 178 -6.58 -4.09 11.19
CA VAL A 178 -7.78 -3.70 11.94
C VAL A 178 -7.81 -4.38 13.30
N HIS A 179 -7.47 -5.67 13.37
CA HIS A 179 -7.42 -6.40 14.64
C HIS A 179 -6.33 -5.86 15.59
N GLY A 180 -5.20 -5.41 15.05
CA GLY A 180 -4.14 -4.76 15.83
C GLY A 180 -4.55 -3.37 16.35
N LEU A 181 -5.28 -2.60 15.54
CA LEU A 181 -5.74 -1.24 15.88
C LEU A 181 -6.91 -1.26 16.90
N TYR A 182 -7.92 -2.08 16.62
CA TYR A 182 -9.07 -2.33 17.47
C TYR A 182 -9.21 -3.84 17.70
N PRO A 183 -8.53 -4.40 18.71
CA PRO A 183 -8.77 -5.79 19.11
C PRO A 183 -10.23 -5.97 19.53
N ILE A 184 -10.72 -7.21 19.56
CA ILE A 184 -12.14 -7.52 19.82
C ILE A 184 -12.68 -6.84 21.09
N SER A 185 -11.85 -6.71 22.14
CA SER A 185 -12.20 -6.03 23.39
C SER A 185 -12.34 -4.50 23.27
N LYS A 186 -11.95 -3.92 22.14
CA LYS A 186 -11.97 -2.49 21.81
C LYS A 186 -12.88 -2.20 20.60
N SER A 187 -13.73 -3.14 20.26
CA SER A 187 -14.84 -2.95 19.32
C SER A 187 -16.14 -2.90 20.12
N ALA A 188 -17.05 -2.00 19.76
CA ALA A 188 -18.40 -2.03 20.31
C ALA A 188 -19.06 -3.39 20.03
N LYS A 189 -19.98 -3.81 20.91
CA LYS A 189 -20.56 -5.17 20.92
C LYS A 189 -21.10 -5.62 19.55
N ASP A 190 -21.74 -4.71 18.83
CA ASP A 190 -22.41 -4.98 17.55
C ASP A 190 -21.67 -4.33 16.36
N PHE A 191 -20.43 -3.85 16.57
CA PHE A 191 -19.63 -3.25 15.50
C PHE A 191 -19.00 -4.34 14.62
N VAL A 192 -19.37 -4.34 13.34
CA VAL A 192 -18.77 -5.19 12.31
C VAL A 192 -18.04 -4.31 11.29
N PRO A 193 -16.71 -4.41 11.13
CA PRO A 193 -15.96 -3.57 10.20
C PRO A 193 -16.29 -3.90 8.74
N HIS A 194 -16.63 -2.87 7.95
CA HIS A 194 -16.94 -2.98 6.53
C HIS A 194 -15.67 -2.91 5.69
N LEU A 195 -15.19 -4.06 5.21
CA LEU A 195 -14.09 -4.14 4.25
C LEU A 195 -14.62 -3.91 2.83
N ARG A 196 -14.30 -2.77 2.24
CA ARG A 196 -14.72 -2.40 0.89
C ARG A 196 -13.75 -2.98 -0.14
N ILE A 197 -14.28 -3.57 -1.19
CA ILE A 197 -13.52 -4.19 -2.28
C ILE A 197 -14.13 -3.73 -3.61
N ARG A 198 -13.31 -3.40 -4.60
CA ARG A 198 -13.76 -3.07 -5.96
C ARG A 198 -13.55 -4.24 -6.92
N ASN A 199 -14.32 -4.26 -8.00
CA ASN A 199 -14.03 -5.13 -9.14
C ASN A 199 -12.71 -4.73 -9.78
N GLY A 200 -12.03 -5.69 -10.42
CA GLY A 200 -10.75 -5.44 -11.09
C GLY A 200 -10.80 -4.36 -12.18
N LYS A 201 -11.97 -4.10 -12.79
CA LYS A 201 -12.15 -3.01 -13.77
C LYS A 201 -12.22 -1.61 -13.14
N ASP A 202 -12.71 -1.51 -11.90
CA ASP A 202 -12.96 -0.25 -11.19
C ASP A 202 -11.85 0.08 -10.17
N GLU A 203 -10.88 -0.84 -10.04
CA GLU A 203 -9.81 -0.75 -9.06
C GLU A 203 -8.84 0.38 -9.43
N ASN A 204 -8.55 1.23 -8.45
CA ASN A 204 -7.63 2.36 -8.59
C ASN A 204 -6.55 2.39 -7.49
N LEU A 205 -6.47 1.38 -6.62
CA LEU A 205 -5.37 1.23 -5.66
C LEU A 205 -4.03 0.85 -6.31
N PHE A 206 -3.95 0.77 -7.63
CA PHE A 206 -2.72 0.62 -8.41
C PHE A 206 -2.99 1.07 -9.85
N GLY A 207 -1.93 1.22 -10.65
CA GLY A 207 -2.04 1.61 -12.05
C GLY A 207 -2.70 0.47 -12.85
N ASN A 208 -3.99 0.62 -13.15
CA ASN A 208 -4.82 -0.47 -13.63
C ASN A 208 -4.63 -0.72 -15.14
N THR A 209 -3.56 -1.42 -15.51
CA THR A 209 -3.24 -1.78 -16.90
C THR A 209 -4.21 -2.80 -17.49
N PHE A 210 -4.95 -3.52 -16.63
CA PHE A 210 -6.02 -4.40 -17.08
C PHE A 210 -7.16 -3.60 -17.73
N ALA A 211 -7.60 -2.53 -17.07
CA ALA A 211 -8.67 -1.66 -17.56
C ALA A 211 -8.17 -0.52 -18.48
N CYS A 212 -6.92 -0.08 -18.34
CA CYS A 212 -6.33 1.00 -19.13
C CYS A 212 -5.30 0.50 -20.16
N LYS A 213 -5.72 0.41 -21.43
CA LYS A 213 -4.85 -0.07 -22.51
C LYS A 213 -3.75 0.90 -22.90
N ARG A 214 -3.98 2.21 -22.79
CA ARG A 214 -2.93 3.20 -22.99
C ARG A 214 -1.80 3.06 -21.96
N LEU A 215 -2.15 2.92 -20.68
CA LEU A 215 -1.18 2.71 -19.60
C LEU A 215 -0.40 1.40 -19.77
N GLU A 216 -1.07 0.32 -20.20
CA GLU A 216 -0.42 -0.96 -20.51
C GLU A 216 0.69 -0.79 -21.57
N ILE A 217 0.42 -0.06 -22.66
CA ILE A 217 1.40 0.16 -23.74
C ILE A 217 2.58 1.00 -23.24
N LEU A 218 2.31 2.07 -22.49
CA LEU A 218 3.36 2.93 -21.92
C LEU A 218 4.30 2.12 -21.03
N GLN A 219 3.75 1.30 -20.12
CA GLN A 219 4.55 0.46 -19.22
C GLN A 219 5.33 -0.64 -19.95
N ILE A 220 4.77 -1.23 -21.01
CA ILE A 220 5.50 -2.20 -21.84
C ILE A 220 6.68 -1.54 -22.55
N GLY A 221 6.46 -0.37 -23.16
CA GLY A 221 7.53 0.41 -23.80
C GLY A 221 8.59 0.81 -22.77
N PHE A 222 8.20 1.24 -21.58
CA PHE A 222 9.16 1.57 -20.53
C PHE A 222 9.97 0.35 -20.06
N ALA A 223 9.33 -0.81 -19.90
CA ALA A 223 10.01 -2.04 -19.51
C ALA A 223 11.03 -2.51 -20.56
N GLN A 224 10.73 -2.34 -21.85
CA GLN A 224 11.67 -2.61 -22.94
C GLN A 224 12.89 -1.68 -22.88
N ALA A 225 12.69 -0.41 -22.52
CA ALA A 225 13.76 0.59 -22.42
C ALA A 225 14.65 0.31 -21.23
N ALA A 226 14.05 -0.07 -20.11
CA ALA A 226 14.76 -0.54 -18.94
C ALA A 226 15.60 -1.76 -19.26
N ALA A 227 15.05 -2.77 -19.94
CA ALA A 227 15.81 -3.94 -20.36
C ALA A 227 17.02 -3.54 -21.24
N ALA A 228 16.81 -2.71 -22.27
CA ALA A 228 17.89 -2.25 -23.14
C ALA A 228 18.98 -1.47 -22.39
N SER A 229 18.61 -0.68 -21.39
CA SER A 229 19.55 0.15 -20.61
C SER A 229 20.27 -0.61 -19.49
N TRP A 230 19.65 -1.61 -18.87
CA TRP A 230 20.17 -2.25 -17.65
C TRP A 230 20.73 -3.65 -17.85
N ASN A 231 20.40 -4.33 -18.95
CA ASN A 231 20.83 -5.71 -19.16
C ASN A 231 22.35 -5.87 -19.23
N THR A 232 23.08 -4.87 -19.75
CA THR A 232 24.55 -4.84 -19.75
C THR A 232 25.13 -4.64 -18.34
N THR A 233 24.47 -3.85 -17.50
CA THR A 233 24.83 -3.67 -16.08
C THR A 233 24.59 -4.93 -15.25
N LEU A 234 23.59 -5.74 -15.62
CA LEU A 234 23.29 -7.02 -14.97
C LEU A 234 24.20 -8.17 -15.43
N GLU A 235 24.77 -8.09 -16.63
CA GLU A 235 25.62 -9.14 -17.22
C GLU A 235 26.75 -9.67 -16.33
N PRO A 236 27.49 -8.84 -15.56
CA PRO A 236 28.52 -9.34 -14.66
C PRO A 236 28.02 -10.35 -13.60
N LEU A 237 26.72 -10.33 -13.28
CA LEU A 237 26.09 -11.25 -12.32
C LEU A 237 25.92 -12.67 -12.88
N ASP A 238 25.98 -12.87 -14.20
CA ASP A 238 25.80 -14.18 -14.84
C ASP A 238 26.81 -15.21 -14.29
N LYS A 239 28.07 -14.79 -14.13
CA LYS A 239 29.15 -15.63 -13.57
C LYS A 239 28.86 -16.13 -12.16
N LYS A 240 28.07 -15.37 -11.38
CA LYS A 240 27.73 -15.70 -9.99
C LYS A 240 26.42 -16.50 -9.91
N LEU A 241 25.40 -16.06 -10.65
CA LEU A 241 24.02 -16.46 -10.38
C LEU A 241 23.42 -17.42 -11.41
N SER A 242 23.94 -17.50 -12.65
CA SER A 242 23.35 -18.31 -13.71
C SER A 242 23.21 -19.79 -13.33
N LYS A 243 24.14 -20.32 -12.53
CA LYS A 243 24.08 -21.70 -12.00
C LYS A 243 22.83 -21.98 -11.15
N TYR A 244 22.21 -20.97 -10.55
CA TYR A 244 20.99 -21.12 -9.75
C TYR A 244 19.71 -21.05 -10.58
N ILE A 245 19.79 -20.51 -11.81
CA ILE A 245 18.64 -20.24 -12.68
C ILE A 245 18.71 -21.01 -14.00
N GLY A 246 19.26 -22.23 -13.96
CA GLY A 246 19.30 -23.14 -15.12
C GLY A 246 20.28 -22.75 -16.21
N GLY A 247 21.34 -22.01 -15.86
CA GLY A 247 22.35 -21.51 -16.81
C GLY A 247 21.93 -20.25 -17.56
N ASN A 248 20.72 -19.74 -17.34
CA ASN A 248 20.22 -18.53 -18.00
C ASN A 248 20.93 -17.26 -17.50
N PRO A 249 21.04 -16.21 -18.32
CA PRO A 249 21.58 -14.92 -17.90
C PRO A 249 20.60 -14.16 -17.00
N VAL A 250 21.13 -13.32 -16.10
CA VAL A 250 20.36 -12.42 -15.22
C VAL A 250 19.96 -11.18 -16.00
N ARG A 251 18.70 -11.10 -16.45
CA ARG A 251 18.19 -10.00 -17.28
C ARG A 251 16.80 -9.56 -16.83
N LEU A 252 16.42 -8.31 -17.08
CA LEU A 252 15.08 -7.80 -16.76
C LEU A 252 13.99 -8.57 -17.52
N ASP A 253 14.23 -8.83 -18.81
CA ASP A 253 13.41 -9.63 -19.73
C ASP A 253 13.84 -11.11 -19.82
N GLY A 254 14.68 -11.57 -18.88
CA GLY A 254 15.21 -12.93 -18.84
C GLY A 254 14.19 -14.00 -18.44
N LYS A 255 14.65 -15.25 -18.39
CA LYS A 255 13.88 -16.41 -17.91
C LYS A 255 14.71 -17.17 -16.86
N PRO A 256 14.40 -17.03 -15.56
CA PRO A 256 13.41 -16.13 -14.97
C PRO A 256 13.78 -14.65 -15.14
N ARG A 257 12.78 -13.76 -15.10
CA ARG A 257 13.01 -12.30 -15.05
C ARG A 257 13.72 -11.92 -13.77
N ALA A 258 14.52 -10.86 -13.79
CA ALA A 258 15.20 -10.33 -12.61
C ALA A 258 14.23 -10.00 -11.45
N SER A 259 13.02 -9.52 -11.76
CA SER A 259 11.95 -9.31 -10.75
C SER A 259 11.51 -10.61 -10.06
N GLY A 260 11.55 -11.74 -10.76
CA GLY A 260 11.29 -13.05 -10.17
C GLY A 260 12.42 -13.54 -9.26
N ILE A 261 13.67 -13.18 -9.57
CA ILE A 261 14.82 -13.43 -8.69
C ILE A 261 14.66 -12.59 -7.42
N LEU A 262 14.38 -11.28 -7.57
CA LEU A 262 14.13 -10.36 -6.46
C LEU A 262 13.01 -10.86 -5.54
N ASP A 263 11.84 -11.22 -6.10
CA ASP A 263 10.70 -11.77 -5.37
C ASP A 263 11.07 -13.02 -4.55
N THR A 264 11.82 -13.95 -5.17
CA THR A 264 12.20 -15.21 -4.51
C THR A 264 13.16 -14.97 -3.35
N ILE A 265 14.19 -14.14 -3.55
CA ILE A 265 15.19 -13.87 -2.52
C ILE A 265 14.60 -13.03 -1.38
N ARG A 266 13.82 -12.00 -1.68
CA ARG A 266 13.17 -11.17 -0.65
C ARG A 266 12.15 -11.97 0.16
N ALA A 267 11.39 -12.85 -0.48
CA ALA A 267 10.52 -13.77 0.24
C ALA A 267 11.33 -14.72 1.14
N ALA A 268 12.45 -15.27 0.65
CA ALA A 268 13.27 -16.19 1.43
C ALA A 268 13.88 -15.53 2.67
N ASP A 269 14.46 -14.33 2.49
CA ASP A 269 15.03 -13.53 3.59
C ASP A 269 13.98 -13.22 4.67
N ALA A 270 12.77 -12.81 4.25
CA ALA A 270 11.70 -12.46 5.18
C ALA A 270 11.21 -13.65 6.03
N HIS A 271 11.48 -14.89 5.60
CA HIS A 271 11.07 -16.12 6.28
C HIS A 271 12.24 -16.91 6.88
N GLY A 272 13.46 -16.36 6.84
CA GLY A 272 14.67 -17.06 7.32
C GLY A 272 15.02 -18.31 6.51
N VAL A 273 14.54 -18.41 5.28
CA VAL A 273 14.90 -19.48 4.34
C VAL A 273 16.30 -19.20 3.83
N LYS A 274 17.18 -20.22 3.89
CA LYS A 274 18.55 -20.08 3.38
C LYS A 274 18.55 -19.86 1.87
N VAL A 275 19.28 -18.84 1.44
CA VAL A 275 19.58 -18.57 0.04
C VAL A 275 21.08 -18.75 -0.20
N PRO A 276 21.50 -18.95 -1.47
CA PRO A 276 22.93 -18.99 -1.79
C PRO A 276 23.69 -17.75 -1.32
N PRO A 277 24.93 -17.90 -0.83
CA PRO A 277 25.69 -16.81 -0.23
C PRO A 277 25.99 -15.67 -1.20
N GLU A 278 26.06 -15.94 -2.51
CA GLU A 278 26.26 -14.90 -3.54
C GLU A 278 25.16 -13.84 -3.53
N PHE A 279 23.94 -14.15 -3.08
CA PHE A 279 22.86 -13.17 -2.93
C PHE A 279 23.05 -12.22 -1.74
N HIS A 280 23.94 -12.55 -0.80
CA HIS A 280 24.32 -11.67 0.32
C HIS A 280 25.60 -10.88 0.06
N GLU A 281 26.26 -11.11 -1.08
CA GLU A 281 27.40 -10.30 -1.48
C GLU A 281 26.96 -8.86 -1.77
N LYS A 282 27.76 -7.90 -1.26
CA LYS A 282 27.50 -6.46 -1.44
C LYS A 282 27.31 -6.12 -2.92
N GLY A 283 26.23 -5.41 -3.23
CA GLY A 283 25.92 -4.95 -4.58
C GLY A 283 25.18 -5.96 -5.46
N VAL A 284 25.11 -7.26 -5.13
CA VAL A 284 24.41 -8.24 -5.99
C VAL A 284 22.90 -7.96 -6.00
N MET A 285 22.28 -7.98 -4.82
CA MET A 285 20.83 -7.70 -4.73
C MET A 285 20.51 -6.23 -4.95
N ASP A 286 21.39 -5.30 -4.60
CA ASP A 286 21.17 -3.86 -4.84
C ASP A 286 21.10 -3.53 -6.34
N VAL A 287 21.97 -4.12 -7.18
CA VAL A 287 21.95 -3.89 -8.64
C VAL A 287 20.72 -4.52 -9.28
N ILE A 288 20.34 -5.74 -8.86
CA ILE A 288 19.11 -6.38 -9.32
C ILE A 288 17.89 -5.54 -8.94
N GLU A 289 17.82 -5.10 -7.68
CA GLU A 289 16.71 -4.29 -7.18
C GLU A 289 16.63 -2.96 -7.92
N LYS A 290 17.75 -2.24 -8.10
CA LYS A 290 17.76 -0.96 -8.81
C LYS A 290 17.27 -1.11 -10.24
N ALA A 291 17.74 -2.12 -10.98
CA ALA A 291 17.27 -2.40 -12.33
C ALA A 291 15.75 -2.69 -12.36
N VAL A 292 15.27 -3.52 -11.44
CA VAL A 292 13.85 -3.90 -11.35
C VAL A 292 12.97 -2.70 -10.94
N VAL A 293 13.42 -1.91 -9.98
CA VAL A 293 12.74 -0.67 -9.56
C VAL A 293 12.68 0.32 -10.72
N THR A 294 13.76 0.46 -11.49
CA THR A 294 13.74 1.27 -12.72
C THR A 294 12.68 0.75 -13.68
N GLU A 295 12.72 -0.54 -14.06
CA GLU A 295 11.74 -1.16 -14.98
C GLU A 295 10.28 -0.89 -14.57
N TRP A 296 9.98 -0.94 -13.27
CA TRP A 296 8.60 -0.87 -12.79
C TRP A 296 8.10 0.53 -12.46
N PHE A 297 8.99 1.44 -12.03
CA PHE A 297 8.57 2.66 -11.31
C PHE A 297 9.28 3.95 -11.75
N ALA A 298 10.24 3.91 -12.68
CA ALA A 298 10.97 5.11 -13.11
C ALA A 298 10.25 5.94 -14.18
N ASP A 299 9.16 5.45 -14.78
CA ASP A 299 8.35 6.27 -15.68
C ASP A 299 7.59 7.33 -14.88
N ARG A 300 8.08 8.57 -14.95
CA ARG A 300 7.50 9.74 -14.29
C ARG A 300 6.85 10.71 -15.28
N THR A 301 6.54 10.26 -16.49
CA THR A 301 5.83 11.10 -17.47
C THR A 301 4.46 11.49 -16.93
N GLU A 302 4.00 12.71 -17.24
CA GLU A 302 2.70 13.20 -16.78
C GLU A 302 1.56 12.28 -17.26
N GLU A 303 1.68 11.65 -18.43
CA GLU A 303 0.68 10.70 -18.92
C GLU A 303 0.58 9.46 -18.03
N VAL A 304 1.71 8.84 -17.65
CA VAL A 304 1.72 7.69 -16.74
C VAL A 304 1.23 8.06 -15.35
N ARG A 305 1.60 9.24 -14.85
CA ARG A 305 1.11 9.76 -13.57
C ARG A 305 -0.40 9.91 -13.57
N ARG A 306 -0.93 10.54 -14.63
CA ARG A 306 -2.36 10.79 -14.81
C ARG A 306 -3.16 9.50 -14.93
N LEU A 307 -2.75 8.58 -15.81
CA LEU A 307 -3.48 7.34 -16.05
C LEU A 307 -3.31 6.31 -14.93
N GLY A 308 -2.14 6.30 -14.29
CA GLY A 308 -1.77 5.36 -13.23
C GLY A 308 -2.37 5.72 -11.88
N MET A 309 -1.85 6.78 -11.24
CA MET A 309 -2.23 7.15 -9.86
C MET A 309 -3.20 8.33 -9.77
N GLY A 310 -3.41 9.08 -10.85
CA GLY A 310 -4.36 10.20 -10.91
C GLY A 310 -5.73 9.89 -10.30
N PRO A 311 -6.40 8.77 -10.67
CA PRO A 311 -7.70 8.41 -10.09
C PRO A 311 -7.66 8.17 -8.57
N LEU A 312 -6.57 7.61 -8.04
CA LEU A 312 -6.43 7.39 -6.60
C LEU A 312 -6.21 8.69 -5.84
N LEU A 313 -5.30 9.53 -6.36
CA LEU A 313 -5.02 10.85 -5.79
C LEU A 313 -6.28 11.73 -5.81
N SER A 314 -7.08 11.65 -6.88
CA SER A 314 -8.39 12.32 -6.97
C SER A 314 -9.33 11.86 -5.85
N ASP A 315 -9.44 10.55 -5.63
CA ASP A 315 -10.25 9.97 -4.55
C ASP A 315 -9.79 10.40 -3.14
N LEU A 316 -8.47 10.52 -2.94
CA LEU A 316 -7.84 10.96 -1.69
C LEU A 316 -8.09 12.45 -1.46
N SER A 317 -7.72 13.29 -2.42
CA SER A 317 -7.85 14.76 -2.33
C SER A 317 -9.30 15.19 -2.14
N ARG A 318 -10.25 14.52 -2.81
CA ARG A 318 -11.68 14.79 -2.63
C ARG A 318 -12.12 14.53 -1.18
N LYS A 319 -11.70 13.43 -0.56
CA LYS A 319 -12.06 13.11 0.84
C LYS A 319 -11.44 14.09 1.83
N MET A 320 -10.19 14.50 1.60
CA MET A 320 -9.55 15.54 2.41
C MET A 320 -10.27 16.89 2.31
N GLN A 321 -10.67 17.28 1.10
CA GLN A 321 -11.45 18.51 0.87
C GLN A 321 -12.85 18.40 1.49
N GLU A 322 -13.52 17.24 1.39
CA GLU A 322 -14.81 16.99 2.05
C GLU A 322 -14.69 17.12 3.58
N LYS A 323 -13.65 16.54 4.18
CA LYS A 323 -13.37 16.68 5.62
C LYS A 323 -13.10 18.14 5.99
N ALA A 324 -12.23 18.83 5.24
CA ALA A 324 -11.92 20.23 5.49
C ALA A 324 -13.14 21.15 5.40
N ALA A 325 -14.08 20.86 4.50
CA ALA A 325 -15.31 21.65 4.31
C ALA A 325 -16.42 21.32 5.32
N LYS A 326 -16.46 20.08 5.83
CA LYS A 326 -17.51 19.61 6.76
C LYS A 326 -17.07 19.65 8.23
N GLY A 327 -15.77 19.68 8.51
CA GLY A 327 -15.23 19.57 9.86
C GLY A 327 -15.74 18.33 10.58
N ASP A 328 -16.30 18.50 11.77
CA ASP A 328 -16.85 17.41 12.59
C ASP A 328 -18.11 16.76 12.02
N ALA A 329 -18.80 17.40 11.05
CA ALA A 329 -19.92 16.78 10.36
C ALA A 329 -19.49 15.61 9.44
N ASP A 330 -18.19 15.50 9.13
CA ASP A 330 -17.59 14.28 8.61
C ASP A 330 -16.87 13.53 9.75
N PRO A 331 -17.45 12.44 10.28
CA PRO A 331 -16.87 11.69 11.40
C PRO A 331 -15.65 10.85 10.99
N THR A 332 -15.34 10.74 9.69
CA THR A 332 -14.28 9.86 9.19
C THR A 332 -12.90 10.36 9.63
N LYS A 333 -12.30 9.70 10.62
CA LYS A 333 -10.98 10.05 11.15
C LYS A 333 -9.85 9.28 10.48
N ILE A 334 -10.06 8.01 10.16
CA ILE A 334 -9.00 7.16 9.60
C ILE A 334 -9.50 6.31 8.43
N LEU A 335 -8.69 6.26 7.38
CA LEU A 335 -8.94 5.48 6.17
C LEU A 335 -7.75 4.57 5.90
N ILE A 336 -7.96 3.26 5.97
CA ILE A 336 -6.90 2.25 5.80
C ILE A 336 -7.16 1.46 4.51
N HIS A 337 -6.17 1.51 3.62
CA HIS A 337 -6.17 0.87 2.32
C HIS A 337 -5.07 -0.20 2.27
N SER A 338 -5.44 -1.48 2.22
CA SER A 338 -4.44 -2.55 2.01
C SER A 338 -4.28 -2.87 0.53
N THR A 339 -3.03 -2.80 0.06
CA THR A 339 -2.66 -2.76 -1.35
C THR A 339 -1.31 -3.45 -1.62
N HIS A 340 -0.64 -3.06 -2.70
CA HIS A 340 0.58 -3.65 -3.24
C HIS A 340 1.76 -2.68 -3.19
N ASP A 341 2.96 -3.20 -3.39
CA ASP A 341 4.17 -2.41 -3.65
C ASP A 341 3.96 -1.41 -4.80
N THR A 342 3.30 -1.85 -5.87
CA THR A 342 2.98 -1.00 -7.03
C THR A 342 2.14 0.23 -6.69
N CYS A 343 1.32 0.18 -5.63
CA CYS A 343 0.59 1.35 -5.16
C CYS A 343 1.51 2.36 -4.48
N LEU A 344 2.33 1.89 -3.55
CA LEU A 344 3.22 2.74 -2.75
C LEU A 344 4.26 3.38 -3.65
N ALA A 345 4.95 2.57 -4.47
CA ALA A 345 5.92 3.08 -5.43
C ALA A 345 5.24 3.99 -6.46
N GLY A 346 4.06 3.63 -6.98
CA GLY A 346 3.30 4.46 -7.91
C GLY A 346 2.94 5.83 -7.34
N LEU A 347 2.38 5.87 -6.12
CA LEU A 347 2.02 7.12 -5.44
C LEU A 347 3.26 7.96 -5.17
N SER A 348 4.29 7.37 -4.57
CA SER A 348 5.52 8.08 -4.23
C SER A 348 6.25 8.58 -5.48
N SER A 349 6.27 7.83 -6.58
CA SER A 349 6.86 8.27 -7.86
C SER A 349 6.03 9.38 -8.52
N THR A 350 4.70 9.33 -8.39
CA THR A 350 3.81 10.37 -8.93
C THR A 350 3.96 11.69 -8.17
N LEU A 351 4.26 11.62 -6.88
CA LEU A 351 4.44 12.77 -5.99
C LEU A 351 5.89 13.24 -5.86
N ASP A 352 6.83 12.63 -6.59
CA ASP A 352 8.26 12.96 -6.56
C ASP A 352 8.93 12.77 -5.17
N ILE A 353 8.48 11.76 -4.41
CA ILE A 353 9.00 11.44 -3.06
C ILE A 353 9.50 10.00 -2.92
N PHE A 354 9.59 9.25 -4.02
CA PHE A 354 10.04 7.87 -4.02
C PHE A 354 11.54 7.75 -3.75
N ASP A 355 11.91 6.81 -2.89
CA ASP A 355 13.30 6.54 -2.48
C ASP A 355 14.05 5.62 -3.45
N GLU A 356 13.41 5.24 -4.56
CA GLU A 356 13.96 4.33 -5.57
C GLU A 356 14.37 2.96 -4.99
N ARG A 357 13.68 2.54 -3.93
CA ARG A 357 13.79 1.21 -3.32
C ARG A 357 12.48 0.45 -3.50
N TRP A 358 12.55 -0.87 -3.62
CA TRP A 358 11.34 -1.68 -3.67
C TRP A 358 10.62 -1.58 -2.31
N PRO A 359 9.34 -1.16 -2.25
CA PRO A 359 8.65 -1.00 -0.98
C PRO A 359 8.68 -2.29 -0.15
N ALA A 360 9.15 -2.23 1.10
CA ALA A 360 9.26 -3.39 2.00
C ALA A 360 7.90 -4.03 2.30
N PHE A 361 7.89 -5.28 2.81
CA PHE A 361 6.62 -5.87 3.26
C PHE A 361 6.05 -5.06 4.42
N THR A 362 4.74 -4.86 4.44
CA THR A 362 4.05 -4.02 5.45
C THR A 362 4.51 -2.55 5.46
N ALA A 363 5.25 -2.09 4.44
CA ALA A 363 5.52 -0.66 4.27
C ALA A 363 4.22 0.12 4.05
N ALA A 364 4.24 1.42 4.34
CA ALA A 364 3.09 2.29 4.16
C ALA A 364 3.47 3.69 3.66
N VAL A 365 2.52 4.30 2.93
CA VAL A 365 2.45 5.74 2.69
C VAL A 365 1.24 6.27 3.47
N THR A 366 1.44 7.30 4.27
CA THR A 366 0.40 7.94 5.09
C THR A 366 0.24 9.39 4.69
N PHE A 367 -1.00 9.83 4.52
CA PHE A 367 -1.36 11.23 4.30
C PHE A 367 -2.18 11.71 5.49
N GLU A 368 -1.75 12.79 6.12
CA GLU A 368 -2.37 13.35 7.31
C GLU A 368 -2.88 14.76 6.97
N LEU A 369 -4.17 14.99 7.18
CA LEU A 369 -4.80 16.29 7.04
C LEU A 369 -4.80 16.98 8.39
N PHE A 370 -4.25 18.18 8.44
CA PHE A 370 -4.23 19.05 9.61
C PHE A 370 -5.05 20.29 9.34
N LYS A 371 -5.66 20.83 10.39
CA LYS A 371 -6.28 22.15 10.43
C LYS A 371 -5.48 23.05 11.36
N LYS A 372 -5.29 24.31 10.98
CA LYS A 372 -4.74 25.33 11.86
C LYS A 372 -5.73 25.61 12.99
N ARG A 373 -5.26 25.58 14.23
CA ARG A 373 -6.05 25.97 15.39
C ARG A 373 -6.45 27.43 15.26
N ASP A 374 -7.70 27.71 15.60
CA ASP A 374 -8.17 29.08 15.77
C ASP A 374 -7.43 29.66 16.99
N THR A 375 -6.32 30.35 16.76
CA THR A 375 -5.77 31.21 17.79
C THR A 375 -6.83 32.28 18.04
N ALA A 376 -7.28 32.42 19.28
CA ALA A 376 -8.15 33.51 19.68
C ALA A 376 -7.40 34.83 19.44
N ALA A 377 -7.49 35.37 18.22
CA ALA A 377 -7.07 36.71 17.92
C ALA A 377 -7.94 37.67 18.76
N PRO A 378 -7.37 38.75 19.33
CA PRO A 378 -8.17 39.76 20.02
C PRO A 378 -9.24 40.27 19.06
N ALA A 379 -10.48 40.36 19.54
CA ALA A 379 -11.68 40.70 18.77
C ALA A 379 -11.41 41.76 17.68
N ALA A 380 -11.45 41.33 16.42
CA ALA A 380 -11.42 42.24 15.29
C ALA A 380 -12.71 43.10 15.29
N PRO A 381 -12.64 44.37 14.87
CA PRO A 381 -13.75 45.29 14.93
C PRO A 381 -14.93 44.82 14.07
N THR A 382 -16.13 45.02 14.61
CA THR A 382 -17.44 44.42 14.26
C THR A 382 -17.87 44.51 12.78
N TRP A 383 -17.18 45.31 11.96
CA TRP A 383 -17.50 45.51 10.55
C TRP A 383 -16.92 44.43 9.62
N GLN A 384 -15.86 43.71 10.02
CA GLN A 384 -15.34 42.57 9.24
C GLN A 384 -16.24 41.33 9.30
N ASN A 385 -17.04 41.16 10.36
CA ASN A 385 -17.96 40.04 10.51
C ASN A 385 -19.14 40.11 9.51
N VAL A 386 -19.55 41.32 9.12
CA VAL A 386 -20.67 41.56 8.19
C VAL A 386 -20.32 41.11 6.77
N LEU A 387 -19.05 41.20 6.36
CA LEU A 387 -18.61 40.70 5.05
C LEU A 387 -18.49 39.16 5.00
N SER A 388 -18.15 38.50 6.11
CA SER A 388 -18.08 37.02 6.13
C SER A 388 -19.46 36.34 6.05
N MET A 389 -20.53 37.04 6.45
CA MET A 389 -21.91 36.54 6.36
C MET A 389 -22.49 36.54 4.95
N LEU A 390 -21.88 37.26 3.99
CA LEU A 390 -22.43 37.42 2.64
C LEU A 390 -21.78 36.52 1.57
N GLY A 391 -20.88 35.60 1.97
CA GLY A 391 -20.23 34.67 1.04
C GLY A 391 -19.47 33.55 1.75
N GLY A 392 -20.20 32.55 2.26
CA GLY A 392 -19.62 31.43 3.00
C GLY A 392 -19.04 30.33 2.09
N ALA A 393 -17.91 30.58 1.45
CA ALA A 393 -16.96 29.51 1.15
C ALA A 393 -16.07 29.35 2.39
N GLN A 394 -16.12 28.19 3.07
CA GLN A 394 -15.16 27.93 4.14
C GLN A 394 -13.74 28.01 3.57
N ASN A 395 -12.87 28.77 4.24
CA ASN A 395 -11.53 29.07 3.78
C ASN A 395 -10.67 27.79 3.87
N THR A 396 -10.43 27.10 2.77
CA THR A 396 -9.54 25.92 2.71
C THR A 396 -8.07 26.27 2.96
N THR A 397 -7.77 27.56 3.16
CA THR A 397 -6.43 28.14 3.40
C THR A 397 -5.81 27.72 4.73
N ASP A 398 -6.61 27.21 5.67
CA ASP A 398 -6.14 26.83 7.02
C ASP A 398 -5.83 25.33 7.17
N HIS A 399 -5.83 24.58 6.07
CA HIS A 399 -5.55 23.14 6.10
C HIS A 399 -4.22 22.78 5.45
N TYR A 400 -3.55 21.78 6.01
CA TYR A 400 -2.25 21.29 5.56
C TYR A 400 -2.27 19.77 5.41
N VAL A 401 -1.56 19.26 4.40
CA VAL A 401 -1.35 17.85 4.15
C VAL A 401 0.11 17.52 4.44
N ARG A 402 0.33 16.55 5.32
CA ARG A 402 1.64 15.94 5.54
C ARG A 402 1.65 14.55 4.93
N VAL A 403 2.71 14.23 4.18
CA VAL A 403 2.93 12.90 3.63
C VAL A 403 4.08 12.23 4.36
N ARG A 404 3.87 10.99 4.79
CA ARG A 404 4.89 10.14 5.40
C ARG A 404 5.08 8.88 4.56
N TYR A 405 6.32 8.54 4.23
CA TYR A 405 6.65 7.30 3.55
C TYR A 405 7.74 6.58 4.34
N GLN A 406 7.46 5.34 4.76
CA GLN A 406 8.35 4.53 5.61
C GLN A 406 8.88 5.27 6.86
N ASN A 407 7.97 5.84 7.67
CA ASN A 407 8.26 6.62 8.89
C ASN A 407 8.93 7.99 8.70
N GLU A 408 9.20 8.41 7.46
CA GLU A 408 9.83 9.71 7.19
C GLU A 408 8.81 10.72 6.67
N ASN A 409 8.85 11.95 7.19
CA ASN A 409 8.16 13.08 6.58
C ASN A 409 8.75 13.34 5.19
N LYS A 410 7.89 13.54 4.19
CA LYS A 410 8.30 13.89 2.84
C LYS A 410 7.76 15.28 2.49
N ALA A 411 8.67 16.21 2.25
CA ALA A 411 8.32 17.50 1.66
C ALA A 411 7.97 17.29 0.18
N LEU A 412 6.76 17.68 -0.20
CA LEU A 412 6.28 17.54 -1.57
C LEU A 412 6.92 18.62 -2.45
N PRO A 413 7.66 18.27 -3.51
CA PRO A 413 8.41 19.26 -4.29
C PRO A 413 7.55 20.37 -4.90
N PHE A 414 6.33 20.06 -5.32
CA PHE A 414 5.39 21.05 -5.87
C PHE A 414 4.82 22.02 -4.83
N CYS A 415 5.09 21.81 -3.54
CA CYS A 415 4.71 22.70 -2.44
C CYS A 415 5.89 23.56 -1.94
N ALA A 416 7.08 23.48 -2.56
CA ALA A 416 8.29 24.13 -2.08
C ALA A 416 8.27 25.66 -2.14
N GLU A 417 7.45 26.25 -3.00
CA GLU A 417 7.30 27.71 -3.10
C GLU A 417 6.68 28.30 -1.83
N GLU A 418 7.06 29.55 -1.52
CA GLU A 418 6.48 30.28 -0.39
C GLU A 418 4.96 30.40 -0.53
N GLY A 419 4.23 30.19 0.58
CA GLY A 419 2.77 30.16 0.60
C GLY A 419 2.13 28.83 0.20
N LYS A 420 2.89 27.85 -0.31
CA LYS A 420 2.39 26.50 -0.61
C LYS A 420 2.66 25.47 0.48
N HIS A 421 3.30 25.87 1.58
CA HIS A 421 3.54 25.05 2.76
C HIS A 421 3.50 25.92 4.03
N LEU A 422 3.44 25.28 5.20
CA LEU A 422 3.55 25.98 6.49
C LEU A 422 4.96 26.61 6.63
N PRO A 423 5.10 27.94 6.87
CA PRO A 423 6.40 28.57 7.00
C PRO A 423 7.29 27.89 8.04
N GLY A 424 8.52 27.55 7.63
CA GLY A 424 9.50 26.84 8.47
C GLY A 424 9.27 25.32 8.60
N SER A 425 8.17 24.79 8.06
CA SER A 425 7.84 23.35 8.09
C SER A 425 7.40 22.86 6.69
N PRO A 426 8.34 22.68 5.74
CA PRO A 426 8.05 22.37 4.34
C PRO A 426 7.36 21.02 4.10
N GLU A 427 7.32 20.14 5.10
CA GLU A 427 6.59 18.88 5.06
C GLU A 427 5.06 19.03 5.18
N PHE A 428 4.58 20.21 5.59
CA PHE A 428 3.15 20.54 5.68
C PHE A 428 2.74 21.36 4.46
N CYS A 429 2.42 20.68 3.36
CA CYS A 429 1.90 21.32 2.15
C CYS A 429 0.51 21.90 2.40
N THR A 430 0.15 23.06 1.84
CA THR A 430 -1.24 23.55 1.95
C THR A 430 -2.20 22.62 1.21
N LEU A 431 -3.40 22.41 1.75
CA LEU A 431 -4.43 21.59 1.10
C LEU A 431 -4.77 22.13 -0.29
N THR A 432 -4.75 23.46 -0.47
CA THR A 432 -4.96 24.11 -1.77
C THR A 432 -3.90 23.70 -2.79
N ALA A 433 -2.60 23.84 -2.47
CA ALA A 433 -1.53 23.47 -3.40
C ALA A 433 -1.54 21.97 -3.72
N PHE A 434 -1.84 21.14 -2.70
CA PHE A 434 -2.04 19.70 -2.90
C PHE A 434 -3.21 19.40 -3.85
N ALA A 435 -4.37 20.02 -3.63
CA ALA A 435 -5.56 19.82 -4.45
C ALA A 435 -5.36 20.30 -5.90
N GLU A 436 -4.67 21.43 -6.12
CA GLU A 436 -4.33 21.94 -7.45
C GLU A 436 -3.47 20.94 -8.22
N ARG A 437 -2.39 20.45 -7.60
CA ARG A 437 -1.53 19.44 -8.25
C ARG A 437 -2.28 18.15 -8.53
N VAL A 438 -3.10 17.67 -7.58
CA VAL A 438 -3.92 16.47 -7.82
C VAL A 438 -4.91 16.68 -8.97
N LYS A 439 -5.49 17.88 -9.11
CA LYS A 439 -6.39 18.21 -10.21
C LYS A 439 -5.68 18.14 -11.57
N GLU A 440 -4.45 18.62 -11.68
CA GLU A 440 -3.62 18.46 -12.89
C GLU A 440 -3.33 17.00 -13.21
N LEU A 441 -3.13 16.19 -12.17
CA LEU A 441 -2.90 14.75 -12.27
C LEU A 441 -4.17 13.94 -12.51
N THR A 442 -5.36 14.54 -12.41
CA THR A 442 -6.63 13.82 -12.58
C THR A 442 -7.03 13.80 -14.07
N PRO A 443 -7.25 12.61 -14.67
CA PRO A 443 -7.82 12.50 -16.00
C PRO A 443 -9.21 13.16 -16.08
N LYS A 444 -9.46 13.90 -17.16
CA LYS A 444 -10.77 14.54 -17.36
C LYS A 444 -11.84 13.48 -17.67
N ASN A 445 -11.45 12.48 -18.46
CA ASN A 445 -12.25 11.30 -18.74
C ASN A 445 -11.28 10.13 -18.84
N TRP A 446 -11.15 9.39 -17.75
CA TRP A 446 -10.17 8.31 -17.63
C TRP A 446 -10.42 7.23 -18.69
N GLU A 447 -11.69 6.88 -18.93
CA GLU A 447 -12.08 5.87 -19.91
C GLU A 447 -11.64 6.24 -21.33
N THR A 448 -11.76 7.52 -21.71
CA THR A 448 -11.39 8.01 -23.05
C THR A 448 -9.89 8.18 -23.19
N GLU A 449 -9.19 8.67 -22.15
CA GLU A 449 -7.71 8.76 -22.15
C GLU A 449 -7.08 7.35 -22.11
N CYS A 450 -7.77 6.36 -21.56
CA CYS A 450 -7.40 4.94 -21.60
C CYS A 450 -7.89 4.19 -22.85
N ALA A 451 -8.87 4.74 -23.57
CA ALA A 451 -9.43 4.15 -24.78
C ALA A 451 -8.38 4.22 -25.89
N TYR A 452 -7.61 3.15 -25.98
CA TYR A 452 -6.63 2.98 -27.02
C TYR A 452 -7.18 2.06 -28.09
N VAL A 453 -7.33 2.56 -29.32
CA VAL A 453 -7.65 1.74 -30.51
C VAL A 453 -6.32 1.45 -31.22
N PRO A 454 -5.79 0.22 -31.15
CA PRO A 454 -4.52 -0.10 -31.79
C PRO A 454 -4.64 0.02 -33.30
N GLY A 455 -3.81 0.87 -33.90
CA GLY A 455 -3.58 0.84 -35.34
C GLY A 455 -2.62 -0.30 -35.70
N ASN A 456 -1.46 -0.36 -35.04
CA ASN A 456 -0.50 -1.45 -35.12
C ASN A 456 0.26 -1.58 -33.78
N LYS A 457 -0.14 -2.58 -32.98
CA LYS A 457 0.39 -2.82 -31.63
C LYS A 457 1.92 -2.83 -31.54
N GLN A 458 2.62 -3.26 -32.60
CA GLN A 458 4.07 -3.28 -32.63
C GLN A 458 4.65 -1.88 -32.74
N ARG A 459 4.13 -1.08 -33.68
CA ARG A 459 4.54 0.32 -33.86
C ARG A 459 4.29 1.14 -32.60
N ASP A 460 3.15 0.92 -31.94
CA ASP A 460 2.77 1.66 -30.73
C ASP A 460 3.71 1.36 -29.55
N ARG A 461 4.18 0.11 -29.45
CA ARG A 461 5.21 -0.28 -28.48
C ARG A 461 6.57 0.32 -28.81
N GLU A 462 6.96 0.34 -30.09
CA GLU A 462 8.21 0.96 -30.54
C GLU A 462 8.22 2.48 -30.30
N GLU A 463 7.09 3.16 -30.49
CA GLU A 463 6.94 4.58 -30.16
C GLU A 463 7.02 4.83 -28.65
N ALA A 464 6.36 4.00 -27.84
CA ALA A 464 6.43 4.08 -26.37
C ALA A 464 7.85 3.81 -25.86
N GLN A 465 8.53 2.81 -26.42
CA GLN A 465 9.93 2.50 -26.18
C GLN A 465 10.85 3.70 -26.48
N ALA A 466 10.73 4.27 -27.69
CA ALA A 466 11.55 5.40 -28.10
C ALA A 466 11.29 6.67 -27.26
N ALA A 467 10.08 6.83 -26.70
CA ALA A 467 9.78 7.87 -25.74
C ALA A 467 10.44 7.60 -24.37
N ALA A 468 10.36 6.37 -23.88
CA ALA A 468 10.96 5.95 -22.61
C ALA A 468 12.49 6.06 -22.63
N ASP A 469 13.15 5.75 -23.75
CA ASP A 469 14.61 5.87 -23.93
C ASP A 469 15.15 7.28 -23.68
N LYS A 470 14.29 8.31 -23.83
CA LYS A 470 14.67 9.71 -23.59
C LYS A 470 14.61 10.10 -22.12
N VAL A 471 13.92 9.32 -21.29
CA VAL A 471 13.61 9.66 -19.89
C VAL A 471 14.31 8.70 -18.92
N ILE A 472 14.58 7.47 -19.34
CA ILE A 472 15.22 6.50 -18.48
C ILE A 472 16.66 6.92 -18.14
N SER A 473 16.97 6.96 -16.84
CA SER A 473 18.31 7.21 -16.37
C SER A 473 19.20 6.01 -16.71
N LYS A 474 20.30 6.27 -17.42
CA LYS A 474 21.29 5.24 -17.70
C LYS A 474 22.05 4.90 -16.40
N PRO A 475 22.30 3.61 -16.13
CA PRO A 475 22.93 3.12 -14.90
C PRO A 475 24.29 3.73 -14.56
#